data_AF-A0A9Q8FCS8-F1
#
_entry.id   AF-A0A9Q8FCS8-F1
#
_cell.length_a   1.000
_cell.length_b   1.000
_cell.length_c   1.000
_cell.angle_alpha   90.00
_cell.angle_beta   90.00
_cell.angle_gamma   90.00
#
_symmetry.space_group_name_H-M   'P 1'
#
loop_
_entity.id
_entity.type
_entity.pdbx_description
1 polymer ?
#
loop_
_entity_poly.entity_id
_entity_poly.type
_entity_poly.pdbx_seq_one_letter_code
_entity_poly.pdbx_strand_id
1 'polypeptide(L)'
;MRKTLQALGRLKAGQMNKTETAYCQNLELRKRYGEIAWYRFEGIKLRLADNTFYTPDFAVMLANGQMELHEVKGFWTDDARVKTKVAADQYPFRIIGVTKLPAKAGGGWKVEEF
;
A
#
# COMPACT_ATOMS: atom_id res chain seq x y z
N MET A 1 -1.98 -7.99 30.29
CA MET A 1 -2.27 -6.73 29.57
C MET A 1 -3.24 -7.04 28.43
N ARG A 2 -4.48 -6.53 28.47
CA ARG A 2 -5.46 -6.75 27.40
C ARG A 2 -5.11 -5.84 26.23
N LYS A 3 -4.67 -6.39 25.10
CA LYS A 3 -4.55 -5.67 23.82
C LYS A 3 -5.96 -5.25 23.41
N THR A 4 -6.31 -3.98 23.62
CA THR A 4 -7.52 -3.39 23.05
C THR A 4 -7.37 -3.44 21.53
N LEU A 5 -8.21 -4.25 20.88
CA LEU A 5 -8.43 -4.22 19.44
C LEU A 5 -8.80 -2.79 19.08
N GLN A 6 -7.83 -1.99 18.63
CA GLN A 6 -8.09 -0.66 18.10
C GLN A 6 -8.79 -0.85 16.75
N ALA A 7 -10.12 -0.87 16.78
CA ALA A 7 -10.92 -0.62 15.60
C ALA A 7 -10.78 0.86 15.24
N LEU A 8 -9.62 1.24 14.67
CA LEU A 8 -9.50 2.49 13.93
C LEU A 8 -10.59 2.44 12.85
N GLY A 9 -11.62 3.26 13.03
CA GLY A 9 -12.80 3.30 12.15
C GLY A 9 -12.36 3.24 10.70
N ARG A 10 -12.59 2.08 10.06
CA ARG A 10 -12.29 1.89 8.65
C ARG A 10 -13.15 2.89 7.90
N LEU A 11 -12.53 3.73 7.09
CA LEU A 11 -13.26 4.46 6.05
C LEU A 11 -14.02 3.44 5.20
N LYS A 12 -15.15 3.85 4.62
CA LYS A 12 -15.90 2.98 3.70
C LYS A 12 -14.95 2.54 2.58
N ALA A 13 -15.04 1.27 2.17
CA ALA A 13 -14.32 0.75 1.01
C ALA A 13 -14.46 1.73 -0.18
N GLY A 14 -13.35 2.02 -0.85
CA GLY A 14 -13.27 3.01 -1.93
C GLY A 14 -13.05 4.46 -1.50
N GLN A 15 -13.00 4.79 -0.20
CA GLN A 15 -12.70 6.14 0.28
C GLN A 15 -11.28 6.23 0.84
N MET A 16 -10.43 7.01 0.17
CA MET A 16 -9.07 7.28 0.62
C MET A 16 -9.03 8.15 1.88
N ASN A 17 -8.15 7.83 2.82
CA ASN A 17 -7.76 8.73 3.90
C ASN A 17 -6.83 9.86 3.38
N LYS A 18 -6.46 10.79 4.26
CA LYS A 18 -5.59 11.93 3.89
C LYS A 18 -4.21 11.50 3.39
N THR A 19 -3.67 10.40 3.91
CA THR A 19 -2.35 9.88 3.54
C THR A 19 -2.40 9.17 2.20
N GLU A 20 -3.39 8.31 1.98
CA GLU A 20 -3.66 7.65 0.70
C GLU A 20 -3.97 8.68 -0.40
N THR A 21 -4.74 9.73 -0.10
CA THR A 21 -5.02 10.81 -1.06
C THR A 21 -3.73 11.52 -1.48
N ALA A 22 -2.86 11.84 -0.52
CA ALA A 22 -1.57 12.46 -0.82
C ALA A 22 -0.65 11.50 -1.62
N TYR A 23 -0.72 10.20 -1.35
CA TYR A 23 0.04 9.22 -2.11
C TYR A 23 -0.51 9.03 -3.53
N CYS A 24 -1.82 9.04 -3.70
CA CYS A 24 -2.49 9.03 -5.00
C CYS A 24 -2.03 10.20 -5.88
N GLN A 25 -1.93 11.41 -5.31
CA GLN A 25 -1.37 12.57 -6.01
C GLN A 25 0.09 12.36 -6.43
N ASN A 26 0.89 11.70 -5.59
CA ASN A 26 2.27 11.33 -5.93
C ASN A 26 2.33 10.31 -7.08
N LEU A 27 1.46 9.29 -7.09
CA LEU A 27 1.37 8.33 -8.18
C LEU A 27 0.92 8.98 -9.49
N GLU A 28 -0.03 9.91 -9.43
CA GLU A 28 -0.48 10.68 -10.59
C GLU A 28 0.65 11.54 -11.18
N LEU A 29 1.47 12.17 -10.35
CA LEU A 29 2.67 12.88 -10.81
C LEU A 29 3.66 11.93 -11.49
N ARG A 30 3.99 10.81 -10.86
CA ARG A 30 4.89 9.78 -11.45
C ARG A 30 4.36 9.24 -12.77
N LYS A 31 3.05 9.06 -12.89
CA LYS A 31 2.38 8.69 -14.15
C LYS A 31 2.57 9.75 -15.23
N ARG A 32 2.39 11.04 -14.89
CA ARG A 32 2.61 12.15 -15.83
C ARG A 32 4.06 12.28 -16.28
N TYR A 33 5.02 11.95 -15.42
CA TYR A 33 6.44 11.89 -15.76
C TYR A 33 6.84 10.62 -16.55
N GLY A 34 5.89 9.70 -16.79
CA GLY A 34 6.13 8.49 -17.57
C GLY A 34 6.83 7.36 -16.80
N GLU A 35 6.92 7.43 -15.47
CA GLU A 35 7.45 6.34 -14.64
C GLU A 35 6.42 5.21 -14.45
N ILE A 36 5.14 5.59 -14.39
CA ILE A 36 4.01 4.70 -14.15
C ILE A 36 3.13 4.69 -15.40
N ALA A 37 2.80 3.51 -15.91
CA ALA A 37 1.83 3.36 -17.00
C ALA A 37 0.39 3.43 -16.48
N TRP A 38 0.15 2.83 -15.32
CA TRP A 38 -1.19 2.70 -14.76
C TRP A 38 -1.16 2.52 -13.25
N TYR A 39 -2.21 2.99 -12.55
CA TYR A 39 -2.43 2.64 -11.16
C TYR A 39 -3.92 2.61 -10.82
N ARG A 40 -4.29 1.91 -9.75
CA ARG A 40 -5.67 1.84 -9.26
C ARG A 40 -5.75 1.58 -7.76
N PHE A 41 -6.60 2.34 -7.08
CA PHE A 41 -6.86 2.20 -5.65
C PHE A 41 -7.79 1.02 -5.36
N GLU A 42 -7.44 0.21 -4.36
CA GLU A 42 -8.15 -1.02 -3.95
C GLU A 42 -8.57 -1.92 -5.15
N GLY A 43 -7.78 -1.89 -6.24
CA GLY A 43 -8.15 -2.49 -7.53
C GLY A 43 -7.81 -3.97 -7.66
N ILE A 44 -7.00 -4.51 -6.75
CA ILE A 44 -6.56 -5.91 -6.73
C ILE A 44 -6.87 -6.52 -5.37
N LYS A 45 -7.29 -7.79 -5.37
CA LYS A 45 -7.52 -8.57 -4.16
C LYS A 45 -6.86 -9.94 -4.33
N LEU A 46 -5.82 -10.20 -3.55
CA LEU A 46 -5.07 -11.45 -3.54
C LEU A 46 -5.64 -12.38 -2.47
N ARG A 47 -5.77 -13.67 -2.77
CA ARG A 47 -6.29 -14.67 -1.84
C ARG A 47 -5.12 -15.37 -1.14
N LEU A 48 -4.96 -15.17 0.16
CA LEU A 48 -3.86 -15.80 0.92
C LEU A 48 -4.23 -17.17 1.50
N ALA A 49 -5.51 -17.36 1.82
CA ALA A 49 -6.08 -18.61 2.34
C ALA A 49 -7.60 -18.61 2.15
N ASP A 50 -8.30 -19.61 2.68
CA ASP A 50 -9.76 -19.65 2.66
C ASP A 50 -10.36 -18.43 3.37
N ASN A 51 -11.20 -17.69 2.63
CA ASN A 51 -11.82 -16.43 3.03
C ASN A 51 -10.85 -15.34 3.53
N THR A 52 -9.54 -15.49 3.29
CA THR A 52 -8.50 -14.56 3.73
C THR A 52 -7.86 -13.92 2.53
N PHE A 53 -7.93 -12.59 2.47
CA PHE A 53 -7.46 -11.82 1.33
C PHE A 53 -6.53 -10.69 1.77
N TYR A 54 -5.56 -10.41 0.91
CA TYR A 54 -4.74 -9.21 0.94
C TYR A 54 -5.23 -8.25 -0.14
N THR A 55 -5.62 -7.05 0.28
CA THR A 55 -6.03 -5.96 -0.62
C THR A 55 -5.01 -4.85 -0.41
N PRO A 56 -4.05 -4.65 -1.33
CA PRO A 56 -3.16 -3.50 -1.28
C PRO A 56 -3.94 -2.21 -1.53
N ASP A 57 -3.44 -1.11 -0.97
CA ASP A 57 -4.05 0.21 -1.18
C ASP A 57 -3.99 0.62 -2.66
N PHE A 58 -2.87 0.40 -3.34
CA PHE A 58 -2.72 0.70 -4.77
C PHE A 58 -2.08 -0.46 -5.52
N ALA A 59 -2.67 -0.82 -6.66
CA ALA A 59 -1.99 -1.58 -7.70
C ALA A 59 -1.35 -0.59 -8.68
N VAL A 60 -0.08 -0.80 -9.01
CA VAL A 60 0.71 0.09 -9.87
C VAL A 60 1.41 -0.73 -10.95
N MET A 61 1.34 -0.28 -12.19
CA MET A 61 2.12 -0.82 -13.30
C MET A 61 3.15 0.22 -13.69
N LEU A 62 4.43 -0.12 -13.56
CA LEU A 62 5.53 0.71 -14.02
C LEU A 62 5.53 0.80 -15.56
N ALA A 63 6.22 1.80 -16.11
CA ALA A 63 6.33 1.98 -17.55
C ALA A 63 7.00 0.79 -18.28
N ASN A 64 7.82 0.02 -17.58
CA ASN A 64 8.43 -1.22 -18.10
C ASN A 64 7.48 -2.45 -18.03
N GLY A 65 6.22 -2.27 -17.61
CA GLY A 65 5.22 -3.33 -17.48
C GLY A 65 5.25 -4.11 -16.17
N GLN A 66 6.21 -3.85 -15.28
CA GLN A 66 6.28 -4.53 -13.99
C GLN A 66 5.16 -4.08 -13.06
N MET A 67 4.55 -5.05 -12.37
CA MET A 67 3.50 -4.80 -11.39
C MET A 67 4.07 -4.65 -9.99
N GLU A 68 3.68 -3.56 -9.33
CA GLU A 68 3.94 -3.26 -7.93
C GLU A 68 2.61 -3.13 -7.16
N LEU A 69 2.58 -3.59 -5.91
CA LEU A 69 1.47 -3.42 -4.98
C LEU A 69 1.94 -2.51 -3.86
N HIS A 70 1.36 -1.33 -3.74
CA HIS A 70 1.78 -0.33 -2.76
C HIS A 70 0.81 -0.30 -1.58
N GLU A 71 1.35 -0.47 -0.39
CA GLU A 71 0.62 -0.41 0.87
C GLU A 71 1.03 0.85 1.65
N VAL A 72 0.10 1.78 1.82
CA VAL A 72 0.31 3.07 2.48
C VAL A 72 -0.05 2.95 3.96
N LYS A 73 0.96 2.93 4.83
CA LYS A 73 0.75 2.90 6.29
C LYS A 73 1.50 4.00 7.01
N GLY A 74 0.80 4.67 7.92
CA GLY A 74 1.43 5.57 8.89
C GLY A 74 2.21 4.81 9.97
N PHE A 75 1.68 3.67 10.42
CA PHE A 75 2.32 2.79 11.39
C PHE A 75 2.19 1.33 10.96
N TRP A 76 3.31 0.61 10.94
CA TRP A 76 3.35 -0.81 10.62
C TRP A 76 3.25 -1.63 11.89
N THR A 77 2.19 -2.41 12.02
CA THR A 77 2.08 -3.46 13.03
C THR A 77 2.76 -4.73 12.51
N ASP A 78 3.24 -5.59 13.42
CA ASP A 78 3.84 -6.88 13.05
C ASP A 78 2.87 -7.74 12.22
N ASP A 79 1.59 -7.78 12.60
CA ASP A 79 0.55 -8.48 11.86
C ASP A 79 0.41 -7.99 10.41
N ALA A 80 0.50 -6.68 10.17
CA ALA A 80 0.44 -6.11 8.82
C ALA A 80 1.66 -6.51 7.99
N ARG A 81 2.85 -6.50 8.61
CA ARG A 81 4.09 -6.94 7.95
C ARG A 81 4.07 -8.42 7.61
N VAL A 82 3.58 -9.27 8.51
CA VAL A 82 3.46 -10.71 8.25
C VAL A 82 2.52 -10.97 7.07
N LYS A 83 1.34 -10.34 7.03
CA LYS A 83 0.42 -10.50 5.89
C LYS A 83 1.03 -10.04 4.56
N THR A 84 1.79 -8.95 4.59
CA THR A 84 2.50 -8.41 3.43
C THR A 84 3.56 -9.40 2.94
N LYS A 85 4.38 -9.95 3.85
CA LYS A 85 5.38 -10.98 3.52
C LYS A 85 4.76 -12.26 2.96
N VAL A 86 3.65 -12.72 3.54
CA VAL A 86 2.91 -13.89 3.03
C VAL A 86 2.40 -13.62 1.62
N ALA A 87 1.90 -12.41 1.33
CA ALA A 87 1.48 -12.06 -0.02
C ALA A 87 2.67 -12.00 -1.01
N ALA A 88 3.81 -11.46 -0.59
CA ALA A 88 5.03 -11.38 -1.41
C ALA A 88 5.62 -12.76 -1.73
N ASP A 89 5.51 -13.71 -0.80
CA ASP A 89 5.96 -15.09 -1.00
C ASP A 89 5.03 -15.89 -1.95
N GLN A 90 3.72 -15.64 -1.91
CA GLN A 90 2.74 -16.37 -2.71
C GLN A 90 2.53 -15.85 -4.12
N TYR A 91 2.83 -14.57 -4.39
CA TYR A 91 2.48 -13.91 -5.64
C TYR A 91 3.70 -13.25 -6.30
N PRO A 92 3.77 -13.22 -7.64
CA PRO A 92 4.90 -12.66 -8.38
C PRO A 92 4.86 -11.12 -8.47
N PHE A 93 4.32 -10.45 -7.44
CA PHE A 93 4.21 -9.00 -7.40
C PHE A 93 5.25 -8.42 -6.45
N ARG A 94 5.87 -7.30 -6.83
CA ARG A 94 6.69 -6.53 -5.90
C ARG A 94 5.79 -5.79 -4.93
N ILE A 95 5.91 -6.06 -3.63
CA ILE A 95 5.08 -5.39 -2.62
C ILE A 95 5.91 -4.31 -1.94
N ILE A 96 5.44 -3.07 -2.06
CA ILE A 96 6.13 -1.88 -1.59
C ILE A 96 5.34 -1.29 -0.42
N GLY A 97 5.96 -1.28 0.75
CA GLY A 97 5.46 -0.53 1.89
C GLY A 97 5.82 0.94 1.77
N VAL A 98 4.82 1.79 1.96
CA VAL A 98 4.96 3.24 1.85
C VAL A 98 4.56 3.89 3.18
N THR A 99 5.47 4.65 3.75
CA THR A 99 5.21 5.41 4.98
C THR A 99 5.50 6.88 4.77
N LYS A 100 4.52 7.73 5.11
CA LYS A 100 4.68 9.18 5.05
C LYS A 100 5.70 9.64 6.09
N LEU A 101 6.75 10.32 5.65
CA LEU A 101 7.73 10.90 6.55
C LEU A 101 7.18 12.22 7.15
N PRO A 102 7.40 12.47 8.44
CA PRO A 102 6.99 13.72 9.05
C PRO A 102 7.81 14.90 8.50
N ALA A 103 7.21 16.10 8.48
CA ALA A 103 7.87 17.30 7.92
C ALA A 103 9.24 17.60 8.56
N LYS A 104 9.38 17.36 9.87
CA LYS A 104 10.65 17.50 10.60
C LYS A 104 11.78 16.58 10.10
N ALA A 105 11.46 15.52 9.37
CA ALA A 105 12.41 14.57 8.80
C ALA A 105 12.60 14.76 7.29
N GLY A 106 12.26 15.94 6.75
CA GLY A 106 12.38 16.26 5.32
C GLY A 106 11.13 15.97 4.49
N GLY A 107 10.09 15.38 5.09
CA GLY A 107 8.85 15.02 4.38
C GLY A 107 9.04 13.90 3.34
N GLY A 108 8.07 13.77 2.44
CA GLY A 108 8.10 12.73 1.39
C GLY A 108 7.66 11.34 1.87
N TRP A 109 8.15 10.32 1.17
CA TRP A 109 7.72 8.93 1.32
C TRP A 109 8.93 8.03 1.58
N LYS A 110 8.89 7.30 2.70
CA LYS A 110 9.78 6.17 2.92
C LYS A 110 9.19 4.95 2.23
N VAL A 111 10.00 4.29 1.40
CA VAL A 111 9.64 3.05 0.72
C VAL A 111 10.46 1.88 1.30
N GLU A 112 9.83 0.72 1.45
CA GLU A 112 10.42 -0.54 1.88
C GLU A 112 9.87 -1.65 0.96
N GLU A 113 10.73 -2.53 0.45
CA GLU A 113 10.32 -3.69 -0.35
C GLU A 113 10.24 -4.93 0.55
N PHE A 114 9.21 -5.76 0.36
CA PHE A 114 8.92 -6.95 1.17
C PHE A 114 9.22 -8.25 0.44
#